data_AF-A0A523IU51-F1
#
_entry.id   AF-A0A523IU51-F1
#
_cell.length_a   1.000
_cell.length_b   1.000
_cell.length_c   1.000
_cell.angle_alpha   90.00
_cell.angle_beta   90.00
_cell.angle_gamma   90.00
#
_symmetry.space_group_name_H-M   'P 1'
#
loop_
_entity.id
_entity.type
_entity.pdbx_description
1 polymer ?
#
loop_
_entity_poly.entity_id
_entity_poly.type
_entity_poly.pdbx_seq_one_letter_code
_entity_poly.pdbx_strand_id
1 'polypeptide(L)'
;MTEFRSILLLCFALVLLWVPQRARALFHFAVIDEIMTSYGGDPNVQFVEIRMLAISQRFVAGTVLGAFGPSGSHLGNVLVVPGSVLRSGNGVRWLMGTAQFQAVSGLAPDFIMPAGLPPAGGMVCWGAPGALPSNPGSYVDCVAYGSYSGPSNIRIGIPTALNADGHSLVRRSETADNATDFACGDPASPEINSGATVRLAATTSCVVELCGDVNNDSSVDLADVATFRAHLADPNGMPLSPAGQAKCTVIGEAPACDILDLTVMRRALASPPLPPGIAPVCEAVL
;
A
#
# COMPACT_ATOMS: atom_id res chain seq x y z
N MET A 1 13.56 58.55 -26.58
CA MET A 1 12.56 57.46 -26.52
C MET A 1 13.17 56.05 -26.48
N THR A 2 14.47 55.87 -26.74
CA THR A 2 15.18 54.58 -26.65
C THR A 2 15.57 54.19 -25.23
N GLU A 3 16.02 55.14 -24.40
CA GLU A 3 16.40 54.95 -22.98
C GLU A 3 15.27 54.37 -22.11
N PHE A 4 14.03 54.84 -22.30
CA PHE A 4 12.86 54.39 -21.53
C PHE A 4 12.46 52.93 -21.81
N ARG A 5 12.75 52.41 -23.02
CA ARG A 5 12.45 51.02 -23.38
C ARG A 5 13.43 50.04 -22.72
N SER A 6 14.70 50.45 -22.56
CA SER A 6 15.73 49.63 -21.92
C SER A 6 15.49 49.48 -20.41
N ILE A 7 15.08 50.56 -19.73
CA ILE A 7 14.76 50.51 -18.28
C ILE A 7 13.52 49.64 -18.03
N LEU A 8 12.50 49.73 -18.88
CA LEU A 8 11.28 48.93 -18.73
C LEU A 8 11.53 47.43 -18.94
N LEU A 9 12.36 47.06 -19.92
CA LEU A 9 12.76 45.66 -20.17
C LEU A 9 13.60 45.09 -19.03
N LEU A 10 14.51 45.88 -18.46
CA LEU A 10 15.33 45.46 -17.32
C LEU A 10 14.48 45.25 -16.06
N CYS A 11 13.51 46.14 -15.80
CA CYS A 11 12.59 46.01 -14.67
C CYS A 11 11.69 44.77 -14.80
N PHE A 12 11.21 44.45 -16.01
CA PHE A 12 10.38 43.27 -16.25
C PHE A 12 11.17 41.96 -16.05
N ALA A 13 12.44 41.92 -16.48
CA ALA A 13 13.33 40.78 -16.28
C ALA A 13 13.67 40.57 -14.78
N LEU A 14 13.86 41.64 -14.01
CA LEU A 14 14.09 41.54 -12.57
C LEU A 14 12.85 41.05 -11.80
N VAL A 15 11.63 41.45 -12.21
CA VAL A 15 10.38 40.98 -11.59
C VAL A 15 10.16 39.48 -11.82
N LEU A 16 10.58 38.94 -12.98
CA LEU A 16 10.52 37.51 -13.26
C LEU A 16 11.50 36.66 -12.41
N LEU A 17 12.61 37.26 -11.95
CA LEU A 17 13.57 36.61 -11.05
C LEU A 17 13.09 36.57 -9.58
N TRP A 18 12.04 37.34 -9.25
CA TRP A 18 11.45 37.41 -7.91
C TRP A 18 10.17 36.59 -7.78
N VAL A 19 9.80 35.81 -8.80
CA VAL A 19 8.69 34.86 -8.67
C VAL A 19 9.13 33.77 -7.69
N PRO A 20 8.45 33.60 -6.54
CA PRO A 20 8.81 32.58 -5.57
C PRO A 20 8.75 31.20 -6.24
N GLN A 21 9.92 30.58 -6.41
CA GLN A 21 9.97 29.19 -6.86
C GLN A 21 9.57 28.31 -5.68
N ARG A 22 8.64 27.37 -5.88
CA ARG A 22 8.36 26.36 -4.86
C ARG A 22 9.66 25.59 -4.61
N ALA A 23 10.24 25.75 -3.42
CA ALA A 23 11.37 24.94 -2.98
C ALA A 23 10.90 23.48 -2.95
N ARG A 24 11.32 22.69 -3.95
CA ARG A 24 11.06 21.25 -3.97
C ARG A 24 12.20 20.56 -3.24
N ALA A 25 11.86 19.62 -2.38
CA ALA A 25 12.85 18.82 -1.69
C ALA A 25 13.71 18.04 -2.69
N LEU A 26 15.00 17.82 -2.42
CA LEU A 26 15.92 17.13 -3.34
C LEU A 26 15.57 15.63 -3.56
N PHE A 27 14.55 15.12 -2.89
CA PHE A 27 14.13 13.72 -2.85
C PHE A 27 12.69 13.48 -3.36
N HIS A 28 12.05 14.49 -3.96
CA HIS A 28 10.63 14.43 -4.35
C HIS A 28 10.33 13.57 -5.59
N PHE A 29 11.36 13.06 -6.27
CA PHE A 29 11.26 12.05 -7.33
C PHE A 29 11.68 10.68 -6.80
N ALA A 30 11.07 10.27 -5.69
CA ALA A 30 11.18 8.92 -5.16
C ALA A 30 9.79 8.46 -4.68
N VAL A 31 9.61 7.15 -4.62
CA VAL A 31 8.35 6.50 -4.26
C VAL A 31 8.63 5.33 -3.32
N ILE A 32 7.65 4.98 -2.49
CA ILE A 32 7.64 3.70 -1.77
C ILE A 32 7.50 2.59 -2.80
N ASP A 33 8.47 1.66 -2.86
CA ASP A 33 8.50 0.60 -3.86
C ASP A 33 8.01 -0.73 -3.29
N GLU A 34 8.31 -1.03 -2.03
CA GLU A 34 7.90 -2.26 -1.38
C GLU A 34 7.67 -2.03 0.12
N ILE A 35 6.61 -2.60 0.70
CA ILE A 35 6.36 -2.57 2.16
C ILE A 35 6.01 -3.95 2.69
N MET A 36 6.45 -4.24 3.91
CA MET A 36 6.02 -5.41 4.69
C MET A 36 5.80 -4.95 6.14
N THR A 37 4.69 -5.38 6.72
CA THR A 37 4.22 -4.88 8.02
C THR A 37 4.21 -5.96 9.11
N SER A 38 4.41 -7.21 8.71
CA SER A 38 4.64 -8.36 9.59
C SER A 38 5.14 -9.54 8.76
N TYR A 39 5.78 -10.52 9.41
CA TYR A 39 6.25 -11.73 8.75
C TYR A 39 6.16 -12.94 9.68
N GLY A 40 5.58 -14.05 9.21
CA GLY A 40 5.44 -15.27 10.00
C GLY A 40 4.60 -15.08 11.28
N GLY A 41 3.66 -14.15 11.27
CA GLY A 41 2.88 -13.75 12.44
C GLY A 41 3.61 -12.86 13.45
N ASP A 42 4.87 -12.46 13.19
CA ASP A 42 5.58 -11.48 14.02
C ASP A 42 5.34 -10.05 13.49
N PRO A 43 4.60 -9.20 14.22
CA PRO A 43 4.36 -7.81 13.83
C PRO A 43 5.60 -6.92 13.94
N ASN A 44 6.69 -7.40 14.52
CA ASN A 44 7.93 -6.64 14.62
C ASN A 44 8.82 -6.81 13.38
N VAL A 45 8.53 -7.74 12.47
CA VAL A 45 9.27 -7.90 11.22
C VAL A 45 8.66 -6.98 10.15
N GLN A 46 9.21 -5.77 10.06
CA GLN A 46 8.71 -4.73 9.15
C GLN A 46 9.83 -4.12 8.31
N PHE A 47 9.50 -3.72 7.08
CA PHE A 47 10.35 -2.88 6.23
C PHE A 47 9.55 -1.97 5.30
N VAL A 48 10.19 -0.89 4.85
CA VAL A 48 9.74 0.03 3.81
C VAL A 48 10.91 0.32 2.89
N GLU A 49 10.76 -0.02 1.63
CA GLU A 49 11.71 0.27 0.56
C GLU A 49 11.28 1.51 -0.23
N ILE A 50 12.25 2.35 -0.56
CA ILE A 50 12.05 3.53 -1.40
C ILE A 50 12.85 3.37 -2.69
N ARG A 51 12.21 3.57 -3.85
CA ARG A 51 12.86 3.64 -5.17
C ARG A 51 13.00 5.09 -5.64
N MET A 52 14.20 5.45 -6.08
CA MET A 52 14.49 6.73 -6.73
C MET A 52 14.07 6.68 -8.20
N LEU A 53 13.28 7.65 -8.65
CA LEU A 53 12.82 7.78 -10.05
C LEU A 53 13.71 8.71 -10.88
N ALA A 54 14.70 9.32 -10.26
CA ALA A 54 15.64 10.24 -10.90
C ALA A 54 17.01 10.16 -10.21
N ILE A 55 18.00 10.78 -10.84
CA ILE A 55 19.29 11.02 -10.20
C ILE A 55 19.17 12.06 -9.07
N SER A 56 20.17 12.09 -8.18
CA SER A 56 20.31 13.05 -7.08
C SER A 56 19.24 13.00 -5.98
N GLN A 57 18.46 11.91 -5.89
CA GLN A 57 17.42 11.71 -4.85
C GLN A 57 17.97 11.15 -3.52
N ARG A 58 19.30 11.14 -3.33
CA ARG A 58 19.96 10.54 -2.15
C ARG A 58 19.87 11.35 -0.86
N PHE A 59 19.51 12.63 -0.94
CA PHE A 59 19.52 13.57 0.18
C PHE A 59 18.27 13.41 1.06
N VAL A 60 18.11 12.25 1.68
CA VAL A 60 16.89 11.85 2.41
C VAL A 60 16.94 12.16 3.91
N ALA A 61 18.05 12.70 4.41
CA ALA A 61 18.20 13.06 5.83
C ALA A 61 17.08 14.03 6.27
N GLY A 62 16.49 13.76 7.43
CA GLY A 62 15.40 14.56 8.01
C GLY A 62 14.02 14.33 7.38
N THR A 63 13.91 13.45 6.39
CA THR A 63 12.60 12.96 5.92
C THR A 63 11.96 12.08 6.98
N VAL A 64 10.63 12.01 6.97
CA VAL A 64 9.85 11.23 7.93
C VAL A 64 9.12 10.08 7.26
N LEU A 65 9.19 8.91 7.90
CA LEU A 65 8.28 7.79 7.71
C LEU A 65 7.16 7.90 8.76
N GLY A 66 5.92 8.08 8.31
CA GLY A 66 4.73 8.17 9.15
C GLY A 66 3.79 6.99 8.93
N ALA A 67 3.06 6.63 9.98
CA ALA A 67 2.04 5.59 9.94
C ALA A 67 0.67 6.16 10.33
N PHE A 68 -0.38 5.65 9.69
CA PHE A 68 -1.77 6.01 9.91
C PHE A 68 -2.61 4.75 10.09
N GLY A 69 -3.55 4.79 11.02
CA GLY A 69 -4.48 3.70 11.27
C GLY A 69 -5.55 3.57 10.18
N PRO A 70 -6.39 2.52 10.26
CA PRO A 70 -7.42 2.24 9.25
C PRO A 70 -8.35 3.43 8.94
N SER A 71 -8.71 4.24 9.93
CA SER A 71 -9.58 5.40 9.74
C SER A 71 -8.83 6.70 9.40
N GLY A 72 -7.53 6.63 9.09
CA GLY A 72 -6.69 7.80 8.80
C GLY A 72 -6.15 8.55 10.02
N SER A 73 -6.30 8.02 11.23
CA SER A 73 -5.69 8.60 12.42
C SER A 73 -4.17 8.47 12.37
N HIS A 74 -3.44 9.57 12.53
CA HIS A 74 -1.98 9.53 12.58
C HIS A 74 -1.50 8.74 13.82
N LEU A 75 -0.77 7.66 13.60
CA LEU A 75 -0.22 6.80 14.66
C LEU A 75 1.14 7.31 15.15
N GLY A 76 1.85 8.07 14.31
CA GLY A 76 3.10 8.72 14.66
C GLY A 76 4.15 8.67 13.56
N ASN A 77 5.25 9.34 13.84
CA ASN A 77 6.47 9.30 13.02
C ASN A 77 7.29 8.06 13.43
N VAL A 78 7.27 7.03 12.61
CA VAL A 78 7.99 5.78 12.85
C VAL A 78 9.50 6.00 12.78
N LEU A 79 9.96 6.78 11.80
CA LEU A 79 11.37 7.12 11.65
C LEU A 79 11.53 8.55 11.15
N VAL A 80 12.46 9.29 11.77
CA VAL A 80 13.08 10.46 11.14
C VAL A 80 14.42 9.99 10.59
N VAL A 81 14.59 10.04 9.27
CA VAL A 81 15.75 9.45 8.60
C VAL A 81 17.04 10.18 9.05
N PRO A 82 18.00 9.49 9.69
CA PRO A 82 19.11 10.14 10.39
C PRO A 82 20.21 10.66 9.46
N GLY A 83 20.26 10.18 8.21
CA GLY A 83 21.33 10.51 7.26
C GLY A 83 20.89 10.37 5.81
N SER A 84 21.76 10.78 4.89
CA SER A 84 21.53 10.59 3.46
C SER A 84 22.18 9.29 3.00
N VAL A 85 21.60 8.64 1.99
CA VAL A 85 22.17 7.43 1.41
C VAL A 85 23.33 7.74 0.45
N LEU A 86 24.16 6.74 0.14
CA LEU A 86 25.40 6.96 -0.60
C LEU A 86 25.16 7.05 -2.10
N ARG A 87 24.43 6.07 -2.65
CA ARG A 87 24.16 5.93 -4.08
C ARG A 87 22.89 6.66 -4.46
N SER A 88 22.88 7.16 -5.70
CA SER A 88 21.72 7.77 -6.33
C SER A 88 21.68 7.39 -7.79
N GLY A 89 20.48 7.24 -8.34
CA GLY A 89 20.26 6.86 -9.73
C GLY A 89 18.81 6.52 -9.98
N ASN A 90 18.39 6.53 -11.25
CA ASN A 90 17.08 6.01 -11.60
C ASN A 90 17.01 4.51 -11.29
N GLY A 91 15.98 4.09 -10.56
CA GLY A 91 15.79 2.71 -10.10
C GLY A 91 16.61 2.31 -8.88
N VAL A 92 17.49 3.19 -8.35
CA VAL A 92 18.25 2.90 -7.13
C VAL A 92 17.32 2.87 -5.94
N ARG A 93 17.46 1.85 -5.10
CA ARG A 93 16.65 1.64 -3.89
C ARG A 93 17.41 1.98 -2.63
N TRP A 94 16.67 2.05 -1.52
CA TRP A 94 17.20 2.03 -0.17
C TRP A 94 16.10 1.57 0.79
N LEU A 95 16.51 1.03 1.93
CA LEU A 95 15.64 0.26 2.81
C LEU A 95 15.63 0.81 4.25
N MET A 96 14.43 1.02 4.78
CA MET A 96 14.19 1.15 6.22
C MET A 96 13.65 -0.17 6.72
N GLY A 97 14.24 -0.74 7.76
CA GLY A 97 13.82 -2.03 8.29
C GLY A 97 13.96 -2.09 9.80
N THR A 98 13.17 -2.96 10.42
CA THR A 98 13.26 -3.24 11.85
C THR A 98 14.49 -4.09 12.18
N ALA A 99 14.93 -4.07 13.44
CA ALA A 99 15.99 -4.98 13.90
C ALA A 99 15.59 -6.46 13.75
N GLN A 100 14.31 -6.78 13.96
CA GLN A 100 13.75 -8.11 13.75
C GLN A 100 13.77 -8.51 12.28
N PHE A 101 13.44 -7.60 11.35
CA PHE A 101 13.65 -7.85 9.92
C PHE A 101 15.10 -8.20 9.60
N GLN A 102 16.07 -7.45 10.13
CA GLN A 102 17.48 -7.77 9.92
C GLN A 102 17.84 -9.16 10.48
N ALA A 103 17.34 -9.51 11.66
CA ALA A 103 17.61 -10.80 12.29
C ALA A 103 17.02 -11.98 11.50
N VAL A 104 15.80 -11.83 10.96
CA VAL A 104 15.11 -12.88 10.20
C VAL A 104 15.68 -13.03 8.79
N SER A 105 15.92 -11.91 8.10
CA SER A 105 16.32 -11.90 6.70
C SER A 105 17.83 -12.00 6.48
N GLY A 106 18.64 -11.63 7.48
CA GLY A 106 20.08 -11.44 7.35
C GLY A 106 20.49 -10.18 6.57
N LEU A 107 19.54 -9.40 6.03
CA LEU A 107 19.81 -8.15 5.33
C LEU A 107 19.84 -6.99 6.31
N ALA A 108 20.97 -6.30 6.43
CA ALA A 108 21.07 -5.08 7.22
C ALA A 108 20.46 -3.89 6.45
N PRO A 109 19.34 -3.30 6.90
CA PRO A 109 18.74 -2.14 6.25
C PRO A 109 19.69 -0.93 6.22
N ASP A 110 19.45 0.00 5.31
CA ASP A 110 20.20 1.27 5.29
C ASP A 110 19.91 2.09 6.56
N PHE A 111 18.69 1.99 7.10
CA PHE A 111 18.30 2.59 8.38
C PHE A 111 17.44 1.65 9.21
N ILE A 112 17.76 1.54 10.51
CA ILE A 112 16.93 0.81 11.46
C ILE A 112 15.76 1.69 11.91
N MET A 113 14.54 1.14 11.85
CA MET A 113 13.32 1.75 12.38
C MET A 113 12.73 0.91 13.53
N PRO A 114 12.02 1.52 14.49
CA PRO A 114 11.17 0.77 15.41
C PRO A 114 10.01 0.12 14.65
N ALA A 115 9.41 -0.91 15.23
CA ALA A 115 8.12 -1.42 14.76
C ALA A 115 7.02 -0.39 15.03
N GLY A 116 6.07 -0.27 14.11
CA GLY A 116 4.98 0.70 14.21
C GLY A 116 4.06 0.79 12.99
N LEU A 117 4.29 -0.03 11.95
CA LEU A 117 3.38 -0.11 10.81
C LEU A 117 2.17 -1.00 11.16
N PRO A 118 0.95 -0.63 10.77
CA PRO A 118 -0.26 -1.40 11.10
C PRO A 118 -0.43 -2.62 10.18
N PRO A 119 -0.43 -3.87 10.69
CA PRO A 119 -0.33 -5.07 9.85
C PRO A 119 -1.58 -5.36 8.99
N ALA A 120 -2.78 -5.17 9.56
CA ALA A 120 -4.04 -5.54 8.92
C ALA A 120 -4.63 -4.47 7.98
N GLY A 121 -4.05 -3.27 7.96
CA GLY A 121 -4.57 -2.16 7.17
C GLY A 121 -4.27 -0.80 7.78
N GLY A 122 -4.08 0.17 6.91
CA GLY A 122 -3.64 1.49 7.30
C GLY A 122 -2.97 2.19 6.13
N MET A 123 -2.14 3.17 6.46
CA MET A 123 -1.36 3.86 5.45
C MET A 123 0.03 4.20 5.97
N VAL A 124 1.01 4.00 5.10
CA VAL A 124 2.41 4.34 5.36
C VAL A 124 2.82 5.44 4.40
N CYS A 125 3.37 6.52 4.92
CA CYS A 125 3.79 7.67 4.13
C CYS A 125 5.25 8.02 4.37
N TRP A 126 5.93 8.50 3.34
CA TRP A 126 7.33 8.92 3.42
C TRP A 126 7.60 10.26 2.74
N GLY A 127 8.58 11.00 3.25
CA GLY A 127 9.17 12.17 2.58
C GLY A 127 8.65 13.53 3.08
N ALA A 128 7.89 13.58 4.16
CA ALA A 128 7.59 14.85 4.80
C ALA A 128 8.83 15.40 5.53
N PRO A 129 9.05 16.72 5.56
CA PRO A 129 10.16 17.33 6.30
C PRO A 129 9.85 17.42 7.81
N GLY A 130 10.78 16.95 8.66
CA GLY A 130 10.77 17.26 10.09
C GLY A 130 9.62 16.66 10.92
N ALA A 131 9.55 17.03 12.21
CA ALA A 131 8.89 16.24 13.25
C ALA A 131 7.34 16.31 13.34
N LEU A 132 6.62 16.98 12.45
CA LEU A 132 5.17 17.24 12.63
C LEU A 132 4.23 17.09 11.40
N PRO A 133 4.51 16.25 10.39
CA PRO A 133 3.47 15.94 9.41
C PRO A 133 2.39 15.08 10.07
N SER A 134 1.19 15.63 10.21
CA SER A 134 -0.02 14.88 10.64
C SER A 134 -1.00 14.65 9.49
N ASN A 135 -0.71 15.23 8.32
CA ASN A 135 -1.54 15.12 7.13
C ASN A 135 -0.81 14.32 6.03
N PRO A 136 -1.45 13.30 5.45
CA PRO A 136 -0.91 12.54 4.32
C PRO A 136 -0.46 13.41 3.13
N GLY A 137 -1.07 14.56 2.91
CA GLY A 137 -0.71 15.49 1.83
C GLY A 137 0.65 16.19 2.00
N SER A 138 1.29 16.07 3.16
CA SER A 138 2.63 16.64 3.43
C SER A 138 3.78 15.72 3.01
N TYR A 139 3.49 14.47 2.64
CA TYR A 139 4.48 13.46 2.29
C TYR A 139 4.74 13.43 0.77
N VAL A 140 5.89 12.89 0.39
CA VAL A 140 6.25 12.68 -1.02
C VAL A 140 5.46 11.53 -1.60
N ASP A 141 5.28 10.45 -0.83
CA ASP A 141 4.54 9.28 -1.28
C ASP A 141 3.85 8.58 -0.11
N CYS A 142 2.75 7.89 -0.40
CA CYS A 142 1.98 7.12 0.56
C CYS A 142 1.46 5.82 -0.07
N VAL A 143 1.34 4.79 0.75
CA VAL A 143 0.71 3.51 0.41
C VAL A 143 -0.41 3.26 1.41
N ALA A 144 -1.65 3.32 0.95
CA ALA A 144 -2.85 2.93 1.69
C ALA A 144 -3.26 1.52 1.28
N TYR A 145 -3.48 0.66 2.28
CA TYR A 145 -3.66 -0.78 2.09
C TYR A 145 -4.60 -1.38 3.13
N GLY A 146 -5.08 -2.59 2.84
CA GLY A 146 -6.03 -3.33 3.66
C GLY A 146 -7.28 -2.50 3.92
N SER A 147 -7.74 -2.49 5.17
CA SER A 147 -8.98 -1.82 5.59
C SER A 147 -8.90 -0.29 5.69
N TYR A 148 -8.01 0.37 4.95
CA TYR A 148 -7.86 1.83 5.04
C TYR A 148 -9.05 2.56 4.41
N SER A 149 -9.73 3.37 5.21
CA SER A 149 -10.88 4.20 4.82
C SER A 149 -10.70 5.68 5.19
N GLY A 150 -9.48 6.06 5.60
CA GLY A 150 -9.14 7.43 5.97
C GLY A 150 -9.04 8.39 4.77
N PRO A 151 -8.68 9.67 5.02
CA PRO A 151 -8.52 10.66 3.96
C PRO A 151 -7.49 10.24 2.91
N SER A 152 -7.82 10.44 1.63
CA SER A 152 -6.90 10.21 0.51
C SER A 152 -6.10 11.48 0.16
N ASN A 153 -5.06 11.32 -0.66
CA ASN A 153 -4.31 12.41 -1.27
C ASN A 153 -4.13 12.10 -2.78
N ILE A 154 -3.59 13.06 -3.54
CA ILE A 154 -3.45 12.92 -5.00
C ILE A 154 -2.55 11.76 -5.46
N ARG A 155 -1.81 11.09 -4.57
CA ARG A 155 -0.91 9.97 -4.86
C ARG A 155 -1.41 8.62 -4.36
N ILE A 156 -2.44 8.61 -3.50
CA ILE A 156 -3.03 7.39 -2.95
C ILE A 156 -4.11 6.84 -3.88
N GLY A 157 -4.97 7.71 -4.42
CA GLY A 157 -6.14 7.29 -5.20
C GLY A 157 -7.04 6.38 -4.36
N ILE A 158 -7.40 5.21 -4.89
CA ILE A 158 -8.14 4.17 -4.18
C ILE A 158 -7.13 3.31 -3.40
N PRO A 159 -7.29 3.11 -2.08
CA PRO A 159 -6.47 2.16 -1.33
C PRO A 159 -6.51 0.76 -1.93
N THR A 160 -5.40 0.01 -1.85
CA THR A 160 -5.44 -1.41 -2.25
C THR A 160 -6.12 -2.25 -1.17
N ALA A 161 -6.98 -3.19 -1.57
CA ALA A 161 -7.58 -4.15 -0.64
C ALA A 161 -6.57 -5.19 -0.11
N LEU A 162 -5.40 -5.30 -0.75
CA LEU A 162 -4.31 -6.16 -0.27
C LEU A 162 -3.75 -5.60 1.05
N ASN A 163 -3.31 -6.47 1.95
CA ASN A 163 -2.55 -6.07 3.14
C ASN A 163 -1.05 -6.39 2.96
N ALA A 164 -0.23 -6.09 3.96
CA ALA A 164 1.21 -6.37 3.93
C ALA A 164 1.61 -7.28 5.10
N ASP A 165 0.70 -8.18 5.51
CA ASP A 165 0.90 -9.11 6.62
C ASP A 165 1.36 -10.45 6.10
N GLY A 166 2.60 -10.85 6.41
CA GLY A 166 3.17 -12.14 6.04
C GLY A 166 3.71 -12.22 4.61
N HIS A 167 3.43 -11.20 3.79
CA HIS A 167 3.96 -10.94 2.46
C HIS A 167 4.21 -9.44 2.30
N SER A 168 4.84 -9.01 1.20
CA SER A 168 4.99 -7.58 0.92
C SER A 168 3.95 -7.06 -0.07
N LEU A 169 3.75 -5.75 -0.08
CA LEU A 169 3.13 -5.05 -1.20
C LEU A 169 4.22 -4.39 -2.01
N VAL A 170 4.28 -4.72 -3.30
CA VAL A 170 5.27 -4.20 -4.25
C VAL A 170 4.59 -3.35 -5.31
N ARG A 171 5.19 -2.20 -5.58
CA ARG A 171 4.72 -1.26 -6.59
C ARG A 171 4.97 -1.83 -7.99
N ARG A 172 3.95 -1.79 -8.85
CA ARG A 172 3.95 -2.24 -10.25
C ARG A 172 3.77 -1.09 -11.23
N SER A 173 3.13 0.00 -10.80
CA SER A 173 2.93 1.20 -11.59
C SER A 173 2.88 2.46 -10.73
N GLU A 174 2.86 3.62 -11.39
CA GLU A 174 2.77 4.95 -10.79
C GLU A 174 1.57 5.73 -11.38
N THR A 175 0.38 5.12 -11.35
CA THR A 175 -0.87 5.71 -11.83
C THR A 175 -1.54 6.64 -10.81
N ALA A 176 -0.97 6.74 -9.61
CA ALA A 176 -1.48 7.51 -8.47
C ALA A 176 -2.77 6.91 -7.89
N ASP A 177 -2.88 5.58 -7.97
CA ASP A 177 -3.98 4.78 -7.45
C ASP A 177 -3.41 3.49 -6.87
N ASN A 178 -3.49 3.31 -5.55
CA ASN A 178 -2.82 2.20 -4.86
C ASN A 178 -3.44 0.85 -5.19
N ALA A 179 -4.74 0.80 -5.50
CA ALA A 179 -5.43 -0.41 -5.93
C ALA A 179 -4.85 -0.98 -7.24
N THR A 180 -4.38 -0.13 -8.15
CA THR A 180 -3.73 -0.53 -9.41
C THR A 180 -2.22 -0.57 -9.31
N ASP A 181 -1.63 0.28 -8.46
CA ASP A 181 -0.19 0.45 -8.36
C ASP A 181 0.49 -0.61 -7.50
N PHE A 182 -0.20 -1.28 -6.58
CA PHE A 182 0.39 -2.28 -5.70
C PHE A 182 -0.18 -3.67 -5.94
N ALA A 183 0.72 -4.65 -5.93
CA ALA A 183 0.39 -6.06 -5.97
C ALA A 183 1.14 -6.80 -4.86
N CYS A 184 0.76 -8.04 -4.59
CA CYS A 184 1.51 -8.86 -3.66
C CYS A 184 2.95 -9.12 -4.17
N GLY A 185 3.91 -9.02 -3.26
CA GLY A 185 5.28 -9.48 -3.41
C GLY A 185 5.44 -10.83 -2.73
N ASP A 186 5.41 -11.90 -3.52
CA ASP A 186 5.83 -13.23 -3.10
C ASP A 186 6.85 -13.81 -4.10
N PRO A 187 8.11 -14.02 -3.67
CA PRO A 187 8.65 -13.60 -2.38
C PRO A 187 8.82 -12.08 -2.32
N ALA A 188 8.86 -11.54 -1.10
CA ALA A 188 9.34 -10.19 -0.88
C ALA A 188 10.83 -10.11 -1.26
N SER A 189 11.25 -9.00 -1.89
CA SER A 189 12.59 -8.86 -2.45
C SER A 189 13.23 -7.49 -2.21
N PRO A 190 13.34 -7.03 -0.95
CA PRO A 190 13.89 -5.72 -0.66
C PRO A 190 15.36 -5.61 -1.04
N GLU A 191 15.78 -4.41 -1.41
CA GLU A 191 17.10 -4.02 -1.88
C GLU A 191 17.61 -2.81 -1.08
N ILE A 192 18.79 -2.96 -0.47
CA ILE A 192 19.47 -1.84 0.21
C ILE A 192 20.21 -0.97 -0.80
N ASN A 193 20.64 0.23 -0.40
CA ASN A 193 21.29 1.18 -1.29
C ASN A 193 22.60 0.70 -1.93
N SER A 194 23.22 -0.33 -1.37
CA SER A 194 24.38 -0.99 -1.97
C SER A 194 24.04 -1.99 -3.09
N GLY A 195 22.75 -2.26 -3.34
CA GLY A 195 22.23 -3.20 -4.33
C GLY A 195 22.13 -4.65 -3.84
N ALA A 196 22.42 -4.92 -2.56
CA ALA A 196 22.21 -6.25 -2.00
C ALA A 196 20.72 -6.49 -1.72
N THR A 197 20.27 -7.72 -1.96
CA THR A 197 18.87 -8.13 -1.81
C THR A 197 18.77 -9.50 -1.13
N VAL A 198 17.61 -9.79 -0.55
CA VAL A 198 17.22 -11.09 0.00
C VAL A 198 15.83 -11.46 -0.50
N ARG A 199 15.46 -12.74 -0.41
CA ARG A 199 14.11 -13.20 -0.76
C ARG A 199 13.45 -13.81 0.47
N LEU A 200 12.29 -13.30 0.86
CA LEU A 200 11.48 -13.83 1.94
C LEU A 200 10.19 -14.38 1.32
N ALA A 201 10.06 -15.71 1.28
CA ALA A 201 8.83 -16.36 0.81
C ALA A 201 7.64 -15.93 1.67
N ALA A 202 6.49 -15.71 1.05
CA ALA A 202 5.28 -15.35 1.79
C ALA A 202 4.93 -16.42 2.83
N THR A 203 4.49 -15.96 4.00
CA THR A 203 4.06 -16.79 5.14
C THR A 203 2.55 -16.81 5.29
N THR A 204 1.87 -15.90 4.62
CA THR A 204 0.43 -15.78 4.46
C THR A 204 0.13 -15.77 2.96
N SER A 205 -1.09 -16.12 2.58
CA SER A 205 -1.45 -16.09 1.17
C SER A 205 -1.64 -14.65 0.66
N CYS A 206 -1.15 -14.39 -0.54
CA CYS A 206 -1.30 -13.12 -1.26
C CYS A 206 -2.73 -12.85 -1.75
N VAL A 207 -3.63 -13.84 -1.67
CA VAL A 207 -5.03 -13.59 -1.97
C VAL A 207 -5.61 -12.77 -0.83
N VAL A 208 -6.15 -11.59 -1.14
CA VAL A 208 -7.24 -11.05 -0.32
C VAL A 208 -8.21 -12.21 -0.15
N GLU A 209 -8.61 -12.57 1.06
CA GLU A 209 -9.70 -13.51 1.22
C GLU A 209 -10.94 -12.84 0.61
N LEU A 210 -11.13 -13.05 -0.69
CA LEU A 210 -12.29 -12.58 -1.41
C LEU A 210 -13.44 -13.43 -0.87
N CYS A 211 -14.18 -12.89 0.09
CA CYS A 211 -15.43 -13.54 0.45
C CYS A 211 -16.31 -13.66 -0.79
N GLY A 212 -16.88 -14.84 -0.97
CA GLY A 212 -17.62 -15.20 -2.17
C GLY A 212 -16.76 -15.87 -3.26
N ASP A 213 -15.43 -15.85 -3.19
CA ASP A 213 -14.55 -16.63 -4.10
C ASP A 213 -14.52 -18.10 -3.64
N VAL A 214 -15.68 -18.76 -3.78
CA VAL A 214 -15.89 -20.12 -3.27
C VAL A 214 -15.21 -21.17 -4.14
N ASN A 215 -14.86 -20.82 -5.39
CA ASN A 215 -14.12 -21.70 -6.29
C ASN A 215 -12.59 -21.51 -6.20
N ASN A 216 -12.13 -20.49 -5.46
CA ASN A 216 -10.74 -20.15 -5.21
C ASN A 216 -9.95 -19.82 -6.49
N ASP A 217 -10.58 -19.12 -7.44
CA ASP A 217 -9.97 -18.63 -8.67
C ASP A 217 -9.46 -17.17 -8.57
N SER A 218 -9.55 -16.58 -7.37
CA SER A 218 -9.14 -15.20 -7.08
C SER A 218 -10.01 -14.12 -7.72
N SER A 219 -11.22 -14.47 -8.14
CA SER A 219 -12.26 -13.53 -8.53
C SER A 219 -13.57 -13.86 -7.81
N VAL A 220 -14.49 -12.89 -7.73
CA VAL A 220 -15.87 -13.14 -7.29
C VAL A 220 -16.76 -12.91 -8.49
N ASP A 221 -17.30 -13.98 -9.06
CA ASP A 221 -18.11 -13.92 -10.28
C ASP A 221 -19.27 -14.93 -10.33
N LEU A 222 -19.86 -15.12 -11.51
CA LEU A 222 -20.99 -16.05 -11.68
C LEU A 222 -20.59 -17.53 -11.54
N ALA A 223 -19.31 -17.87 -11.73
CA ALA A 223 -18.79 -19.21 -11.49
C ALA A 223 -18.78 -19.53 -9.98
N ASP A 224 -18.51 -18.55 -9.12
CA ASP A 224 -18.66 -18.71 -7.68
C ASP A 224 -20.11 -18.95 -7.28
N VAL A 225 -21.04 -18.15 -7.81
CA VAL A 225 -22.47 -18.33 -7.59
C VAL A 225 -22.93 -19.73 -8.03
N ALA A 226 -22.40 -20.22 -9.16
CA ALA A 226 -22.72 -21.55 -9.66
C ALA A 226 -22.15 -22.66 -8.76
N THR A 227 -20.90 -22.52 -8.35
CA THR A 227 -20.20 -23.45 -7.44
C THR A 227 -20.93 -23.52 -6.09
N PHE A 228 -21.27 -22.37 -5.53
CA PHE A 228 -21.96 -22.29 -4.25
C PHE A 228 -23.39 -22.83 -4.35
N ARG A 229 -24.11 -22.56 -5.44
CA ARG A 229 -25.44 -23.17 -5.67
C ARG A 229 -25.37 -24.69 -5.79
N ALA A 230 -24.37 -25.22 -6.48
CA ALA A 230 -24.18 -26.67 -6.60
C ALA A 230 -23.91 -27.30 -5.22
N HIS A 231 -23.07 -26.65 -4.42
CA HIS A 231 -22.82 -27.07 -3.04
C HIS A 231 -24.09 -27.06 -2.18
N LEU A 232 -24.89 -25.98 -2.21
CA LEU A 232 -26.13 -25.91 -1.44
C LEU A 232 -27.19 -26.93 -1.89
N ALA A 233 -27.15 -27.35 -3.16
CA ALA A 233 -28.06 -28.37 -3.69
C ALA A 233 -27.64 -29.80 -3.32
N ASP A 234 -26.34 -30.08 -3.24
CA ASP A 234 -25.78 -31.37 -2.83
C ASP A 234 -24.47 -31.19 -2.04
N PRO A 235 -24.53 -30.89 -0.72
CA PRO A 235 -23.35 -30.57 0.07
C PRO A 235 -22.36 -31.73 0.19
N ASN A 236 -22.86 -32.98 0.08
CA ASN A 236 -22.06 -34.19 0.25
C ASN A 236 -21.45 -34.66 -1.07
N GLY A 237 -22.14 -34.49 -2.19
CA GLY A 237 -21.64 -34.82 -3.52
C GLY A 237 -20.78 -33.72 -4.15
N MET A 238 -21.00 -32.46 -3.75
CA MET A 238 -20.27 -31.28 -4.24
C MET A 238 -19.77 -30.43 -3.05
N PRO A 239 -18.88 -30.95 -2.19
CA PRO A 239 -18.35 -30.17 -1.08
C PRO A 239 -17.52 -29.00 -1.59
N LEU A 240 -17.63 -27.84 -0.94
CA LEU A 240 -16.65 -26.77 -1.15
C LEU A 240 -15.27 -27.23 -0.69
N SER A 241 -14.23 -26.69 -1.32
CA SER A 241 -12.88 -26.83 -0.77
C SER A 241 -12.82 -26.17 0.62
N PRO A 242 -11.88 -26.55 1.49
CA PRO A 242 -11.70 -25.88 2.78
C PRO A 242 -11.52 -24.35 2.64
N ALA A 243 -10.84 -23.90 1.58
CA ALA A 243 -10.70 -22.47 1.26
C ALA A 243 -12.03 -21.85 0.83
N GLY A 244 -12.78 -22.51 -0.04
CA GLY A 244 -14.11 -22.06 -0.46
C GLY A 244 -15.10 -22.00 0.71
N GLN A 245 -14.99 -22.91 1.67
CA GLN A 245 -15.79 -22.91 2.89
C GLN A 245 -15.41 -21.79 3.86
N ALA A 246 -14.14 -21.37 3.90
CA ALA A 246 -13.74 -20.19 4.67
C ALA A 246 -14.22 -18.89 4.02
N LYS A 247 -14.29 -18.85 2.68
CA LYS A 247 -14.66 -17.67 1.88
C LYS A 247 -16.16 -17.52 1.64
N CYS A 248 -16.97 -18.54 1.83
CA CYS A 248 -18.39 -18.51 1.50
C CYS A 248 -19.21 -17.56 2.40
N THR A 249 -18.71 -17.21 3.59
CA THR A 249 -19.45 -16.42 4.57
C THR A 249 -19.27 -14.93 4.24
N VAL A 250 -20.29 -14.34 3.62
CA VAL A 250 -20.29 -12.93 3.22
C VAL A 250 -21.09 -12.06 4.21
N ILE A 251 -21.83 -12.67 5.15
CA ILE A 251 -22.61 -11.98 6.19
C ILE A 251 -22.29 -12.45 7.62
N GLY A 252 -21.33 -11.79 8.29
CA GLY A 252 -21.10 -11.93 9.73
C GLY A 252 -20.45 -13.25 10.16
N GLU A 253 -20.50 -13.56 11.46
CA GLU A 253 -19.93 -14.80 12.01
C GLU A 253 -20.92 -15.98 11.92
N ALA A 254 -21.55 -16.17 10.75
CA ALA A 254 -22.39 -17.34 10.55
C ALA A 254 -21.50 -18.60 10.54
N PRO A 255 -21.85 -19.67 11.29
CA PRO A 255 -21.00 -20.85 11.42
C PRO A 255 -21.00 -21.75 10.18
N ALA A 256 -21.80 -21.44 9.14
CA ALA A 256 -21.88 -22.23 7.91
C ALA A 256 -22.36 -21.39 6.72
N CYS A 257 -21.79 -21.66 5.54
CA CYS A 257 -22.23 -21.15 4.25
C CYS A 257 -23.71 -21.44 4.01
N ASP A 258 -24.54 -20.43 3.74
CA ASP A 258 -25.97 -20.65 3.51
C ASP A 258 -26.57 -19.88 2.31
N ILE A 259 -27.89 -19.91 2.20
CA ILE A 259 -28.61 -19.27 1.09
C ILE A 259 -28.62 -17.73 1.17
N LEU A 260 -28.42 -17.16 2.35
CA LEU A 260 -28.29 -15.72 2.54
C LEU A 260 -26.98 -15.24 1.92
N ASP A 261 -25.89 -15.97 2.15
CA ASP A 261 -24.59 -15.67 1.54
C ASP A 261 -24.68 -15.66 0.00
N LEU A 262 -25.27 -16.72 -0.57
CA LEU A 262 -25.50 -16.82 -2.02
C LEU A 262 -26.36 -15.64 -2.54
N THR A 263 -27.35 -15.21 -1.75
CA THR A 263 -28.23 -14.10 -2.12
C THR A 263 -27.46 -12.77 -2.18
N VAL A 264 -26.57 -12.53 -1.22
CA VAL A 264 -25.73 -11.32 -1.20
C VAL A 264 -24.78 -11.31 -2.39
N MET A 265 -24.09 -12.43 -2.67
CA MET A 265 -23.24 -12.56 -3.86
C MET A 265 -23.97 -12.28 -5.18
N ARG A 266 -25.18 -12.83 -5.36
CA ARG A 266 -25.96 -12.60 -6.59
C ARG A 266 -26.42 -11.16 -6.78
N ARG A 267 -26.66 -10.44 -5.69
CA ARG A 267 -27.08 -9.03 -5.75
C ARG A 267 -25.93 -8.12 -6.13
N ALA A 268 -24.74 -8.40 -5.59
CA ALA A 268 -23.52 -7.70 -5.94
C ALA A 268 -23.15 -7.85 -7.41
N LEU A 269 -23.25 -9.09 -7.92
CA LEU A 269 -22.92 -9.42 -9.30
C LEU A 269 -24.01 -9.07 -10.32
N ALA A 270 -25.10 -8.42 -9.90
CA ALA A 270 -26.12 -7.95 -10.82
C ALA A 270 -25.57 -6.79 -11.69
N SER A 271 -26.16 -6.59 -12.87
CA SER A 271 -25.80 -5.45 -13.74
C SER A 271 -27.06 -4.63 -14.07
N PRO A 272 -27.23 -3.42 -13.49
CA PRO A 272 -26.35 -2.79 -12.50
C PRO A 272 -26.39 -3.52 -11.13
N PRO A 273 -25.35 -3.39 -10.30
CA PRO A 273 -25.33 -3.96 -8.95
C PRO A 273 -26.55 -3.51 -8.14
N LEU A 274 -27.21 -4.46 -7.48
CA LEU A 274 -28.37 -4.16 -6.64
C LEU A 274 -27.90 -3.81 -5.24
N PRO A 275 -28.42 -2.73 -4.61
CA PRO A 275 -28.01 -2.35 -3.26
C PRO A 275 -28.23 -3.52 -2.28
N PRO A 276 -27.31 -3.74 -1.32
CA PRO A 276 -27.43 -4.85 -0.38
C PRO A 276 -28.71 -4.74 0.44
N GLY A 277 -29.46 -5.83 0.55
CA GLY A 277 -30.54 -5.95 1.55
C GLY A 277 -30.00 -6.23 2.97
N ILE A 278 -28.78 -6.78 3.04
CA ILE A 278 -27.98 -7.07 4.22
C ILE A 278 -26.55 -6.64 3.88
N ALA A 279 -25.93 -5.81 4.72
CA ALA A 279 -24.57 -5.33 4.48
C ALA A 279 -23.57 -6.50 4.53
N PRO A 280 -22.76 -6.72 3.47
CA PRO A 280 -21.68 -7.70 3.54
C PRO A 280 -20.66 -7.26 4.59
N VAL A 281 -20.05 -8.24 5.27
CA VAL A 281 -19.06 -7.99 6.34
C VAL A 281 -17.63 -7.98 5.80
N CYS A 282 -17.45 -8.35 4.53
CA CYS A 282 -16.18 -8.27 3.82
C CYS A 282 -16.33 -7.52 2.49
N GLU A 283 -15.23 -6.86 2.09
CA GLU A 283 -15.20 -5.88 1.00
C GLU A 283 -15.37 -6.51 -0.40
N ALA A 284 -15.22 -7.83 -0.54
CA ALA A 284 -15.16 -8.51 -1.84
C ALA A 284 -16.51 -8.66 -2.59
N VAL A 285 -17.63 -8.28 -1.96
CA VAL A 285 -18.98 -8.40 -2.54
C VAL A 285 -19.56 -7.04 -2.94
N LEU A 286 -18.75 -5.99 -3.07
CA LEU A 286 -19.18 -4.67 -3.55
C LEU A 286 -18.26 -4.14 -4.66
#